data_AF-A0A7V9AHL0-F1
#
_entry.id   AF-A0A7V9AHL0-F1
#
_cell.length_a   1.000
_cell.length_b   1.000
_cell.length_c   1.000
_cell.angle_alpha   90.00
_cell.angle_beta   90.00
_cell.angle_gamma   90.00
#
_symmetry.space_group_name_H-M   'P 1'
#
loop_
_entity.id
_entity.type
_entity.pdbx_description
1 polymer ?
#
loop_
_entity_poly.entity_id
_entity_poly.type
_entity_poly.pdbx_seq_one_letter_code
_entity_poly.pdbx_strand_id
1 'polypeptide(L)'
;MRVSALARRITAALPPAAERHGLATEYELFPQLEALSADYVAEALQQLGWRFESGQYLAGDDVMQACGILPRYRRLLTRLLDILAEEGVLARSAAGGWEVRRAPQPVNLRERWDALLARYPIAEGQLRLTGACGEQLAGVLTGAVDPLALLFPGGSLELAERLYRESPKAQVFNGLVQEAVAGAVAGHASGRLRVLEIGAGTGATTASVLPVLPAERTEYVFSDLSPAFLSRARERFAGYDFVDYRILDIERDPAAQGFSDERFDLVLAVNVLHATADLAQTLRHVRSLLAPGGLLLLVEGTGPERWIDITFGLTDGWWRFADTAVRPSYPLLLPARWSELLAEAGFAEVAVGPAEAEEHRQAILLARTAAQPANTRPSPLAGEGAPAWLILGDVSGVGERLGALLRASGQRCLLAPATEEDGALEEMIREAAREPEQ
;
A
#
# COMPACT_ATOMS: atom_id res chain seq x y z
N MET A 1 0.54 -17.29 10.06
CA MET A 1 -0.03 -16.45 11.15
C MET A 1 -1.21 -15.64 10.61
N ARG A 2 -2.34 -15.52 11.34
CA ARG A 2 -3.50 -14.68 10.91
C ARG A 2 -3.14 -13.20 10.87
N VAL A 3 -3.75 -12.42 9.96
CA VAL A 3 -3.46 -10.98 9.83
C VAL A 3 -3.90 -10.18 11.07
N SER A 4 -4.95 -10.61 11.76
CA SER A 4 -5.39 -9.99 13.02
C SER A 4 -4.40 -10.14 14.17
N ALA A 5 -3.58 -11.20 14.16
CA ALA A 5 -2.52 -11.36 15.15
C ALA A 5 -1.36 -10.39 14.88
N LEU A 6 -1.01 -10.18 13.60
CA LEU A 6 -0.01 -9.19 13.19
C LEU A 6 -0.49 -7.76 13.52
N ALA A 7 -1.75 -7.43 13.25
CA ALA A 7 -2.32 -6.13 13.62
C ALA A 7 -2.21 -5.87 15.13
N ARG A 8 -2.54 -6.85 15.98
CA ARG A 8 -2.36 -6.72 17.44
C ARG A 8 -0.89 -6.53 17.84
N ARG A 9 0.04 -7.20 17.15
CA ARG A 9 1.49 -7.01 17.38
C ARG A 9 1.91 -5.58 17.04
N ILE A 10 1.45 -5.03 15.92
CA ILE A 10 1.68 -3.64 15.52
C ILE A 10 1.13 -2.70 16.59
N THR A 11 -0.12 -2.87 17.01
CA THR A 11 -0.74 -2.03 18.05
C THR A 11 0.05 -2.09 19.37
N ALA A 12 0.50 -3.27 19.78
CA ALA A 12 1.30 -3.43 21.00
C ALA A 12 2.70 -2.80 20.90
N ALA A 13 3.28 -2.72 19.71
CA ALA A 13 4.60 -2.13 19.47
C ALA A 13 4.57 -0.60 19.37
N LEU A 14 3.40 0.01 19.13
CA LEU A 14 3.27 1.45 18.92
C LEU A 14 3.69 2.28 20.15
N PRO A 15 3.15 2.07 21.38
CA PRO A 15 3.51 2.92 22.52
C PRO A 15 5.03 3.01 22.80
N PRO A 16 5.79 1.89 22.88
CA PRO A 16 7.23 1.97 23.13
C PRO A 16 8.01 2.56 21.94
N ALA A 17 7.54 2.38 20.70
CA ALA A 17 8.15 3.03 19.54
C ALA A 17 7.88 4.55 19.54
N ALA A 18 6.66 4.96 19.88
CA ALA A 18 6.26 6.35 19.97
C ALA A 18 7.06 7.12 21.02
N GLU A 19 7.30 6.52 22.18
CA GLU A 19 8.15 7.08 23.22
C GLU A 19 9.61 7.20 22.76
N ARG A 20 10.17 6.11 22.21
CA ARG A 20 11.58 6.06 21.77
C ARG A 20 11.91 7.11 20.71
N HIS A 21 11.00 7.31 19.77
CA HIS A 21 11.22 8.14 18.58
C HIS A 21 10.57 9.54 18.69
N GLY A 22 10.00 9.89 19.84
CA GLY A 22 9.48 11.23 20.09
C GLY A 22 8.23 11.59 19.28
N LEU A 23 7.32 10.63 19.07
CA LEU A 23 6.10 10.85 18.28
C LEU A 23 5.19 11.93 18.87
N ALA A 24 5.26 12.16 20.19
CA ALA A 24 4.55 13.26 20.83
C ALA A 24 4.93 14.63 20.24
N THR A 25 6.21 14.81 19.89
CA THR A 25 6.70 16.04 19.25
C THR A 25 6.10 16.25 17.87
N GLU A 26 5.84 15.18 17.11
CA GLU A 26 5.11 15.25 15.84
C GLU A 26 3.70 15.80 16.04
N TYR A 27 2.97 15.32 17.06
CA TYR A 27 1.61 15.81 17.34
C TYR A 27 1.56 17.27 17.78
N GLU A 28 2.59 17.74 18.48
CA GLU A 28 2.71 19.16 18.83
C GLU A 28 3.05 20.03 17.60
N LEU A 29 3.94 19.56 16.74
CA LEU A 29 4.36 20.26 15.53
C LEU A 29 3.25 20.33 14.49
N PHE A 30 2.52 19.23 14.28
CA PHE A 30 1.56 19.05 13.20
C PHE A 30 0.59 20.23 13.00
N PRO A 31 -0.17 20.71 14.01
CA PRO A 31 -1.08 21.84 13.80
C PRO A 31 -0.36 23.14 13.42
N GLN A 32 0.87 23.35 13.87
CA GLN A 32 1.68 24.53 13.52
C GLN A 32 2.19 24.44 12.08
N LEU A 33 2.56 23.23 11.65
CA LEU A 33 2.98 22.95 10.27
C LEU A 33 1.81 23.09 9.29
N GLU A 34 0.62 22.61 9.66
CA GLU A 34 -0.60 22.75 8.87
C GLU A 34 -1.05 24.21 8.73
N ALA A 35 -0.90 25.01 9.79
CA ALA A 35 -1.16 26.44 9.74
C ALA A 35 -0.14 27.16 8.84
N LEU A 36 1.16 26.90 9.04
CA LEU A 36 2.23 27.45 8.20
C LEU A 36 2.02 27.11 6.71
N SER A 37 1.58 25.90 6.41
CA SER A 37 1.28 25.46 5.05
C SER A 37 0.13 26.25 4.43
N ALA A 38 -0.93 26.52 5.19
CA ALA A 38 -2.03 27.37 4.71
C ALA A 38 -1.59 28.82 4.48
N ASP A 39 -0.68 29.35 5.31
CA ASP A 39 -0.12 30.69 5.10
C ASP A 39 0.74 30.75 3.82
N TYR A 40 1.53 29.71 3.51
CA TYR A 40 2.22 29.61 2.22
C TYR A 40 1.26 29.61 1.03
N VAL A 41 0.09 28.95 1.15
CA VAL A 41 -0.94 28.97 0.11
C VAL A 41 -1.49 30.39 -0.12
N ALA A 42 -1.81 31.09 0.96
CA ALA A 42 -2.30 32.46 0.88
C ALA A 42 -1.27 33.40 0.24
N GLU A 43 -0.02 33.32 0.70
CA GLU A 43 1.11 34.11 0.17
C GLU A 43 1.33 33.81 -1.32
N ALA A 44 1.32 32.54 -1.73
CA ALA A 44 1.52 32.17 -3.13
C ALA A 44 0.46 32.79 -4.05
N LEU A 45 -0.82 32.76 -3.66
CA LEU A 45 -1.89 33.40 -4.44
C LEU A 45 -1.72 34.93 -4.47
N GLN A 46 -1.30 35.56 -3.37
CA GLN A 46 -1.02 37.00 -3.32
C GLN A 46 0.17 37.39 -4.22
N GLN A 47 1.24 36.59 -4.22
CA GLN A 47 2.41 36.77 -5.11
C GLN A 47 2.03 36.66 -6.59
N LEU A 48 1.06 35.79 -6.92
CA LEU A 48 0.49 35.68 -8.26
C LEU A 48 -0.53 36.80 -8.58
N GLY A 49 -0.71 37.76 -7.68
CA GLY A 49 -1.53 38.95 -7.90
C GLY A 49 -3.00 38.80 -7.48
N TRP A 50 -3.39 37.69 -6.85
CA TRP A 50 -4.75 37.53 -6.35
C TRP A 50 -5.00 38.46 -5.15
N ARG A 51 -6.18 39.07 -5.13
CA ARG A 51 -6.65 39.92 -4.03
C ARG A 51 -7.88 39.31 -3.40
N PHE A 52 -7.86 39.16 -2.08
CA PHE A 52 -8.96 38.60 -1.30
C PHE A 52 -9.89 39.72 -0.83
N GLU A 53 -10.95 40.01 -1.60
CA GLU A 53 -11.96 41.00 -1.24
C GLU A 53 -13.16 40.32 -0.55
N SER A 54 -13.52 40.74 0.67
CA SER A 54 -14.61 40.10 1.43
C SER A 54 -15.94 40.15 0.67
N GLY A 55 -16.65 39.02 0.61
CA GLY A 55 -17.88 38.83 -0.17
C GLY A 55 -17.65 38.53 -1.65
N GLN A 56 -16.41 38.55 -2.14
CA GLN A 56 -16.09 38.17 -3.51
C GLN A 56 -16.35 36.68 -3.75
N TYR A 57 -17.07 36.37 -4.83
CA TYR A 57 -17.18 35.01 -5.34
C TYR A 57 -15.94 34.63 -6.16
N LEU A 58 -15.49 33.39 -6.00
CA LEU A 58 -14.27 32.85 -6.56
C LEU A 58 -14.58 31.51 -7.25
N ALA A 59 -14.50 31.48 -8.57
CA ALA A 59 -14.44 30.23 -9.33
C ALA A 59 -12.97 29.81 -9.51
N GLY A 60 -12.68 28.51 -9.39
CA GLY A 60 -11.31 28.00 -9.51
C GLY A 60 -10.67 28.33 -10.86
N ASP A 61 -11.44 28.28 -11.94
CA ASP A 61 -10.96 28.60 -13.30
C ASP A 61 -10.61 30.10 -13.44
N ASP A 62 -11.33 30.99 -12.77
CA ASP A 62 -11.04 32.43 -12.75
C ASP A 62 -9.71 32.71 -12.02
N VAL A 63 -9.49 32.06 -10.87
CA VAL A 63 -8.20 32.15 -10.16
C VAL A 63 -7.07 31.62 -11.03
N MET A 64 -7.29 30.46 -11.65
CA MET A 64 -6.29 29.82 -12.50
C MET A 64 -5.86 30.74 -13.64
N GLN A 65 -6.83 31.37 -14.32
CA GLN A 65 -6.57 32.32 -15.40
C GLN A 65 -5.91 33.61 -14.90
N ALA A 66 -6.43 34.21 -13.83
CA ALA A 66 -5.92 35.48 -13.29
C ALA A 66 -4.49 35.36 -12.76
N CYS A 67 -4.16 34.21 -12.16
CA CYS A 67 -2.85 33.94 -11.55
C CYS A 67 -1.86 33.28 -12.52
N GLY A 68 -2.26 32.97 -13.77
CA GLY A 68 -1.41 32.28 -14.74
C GLY A 68 -1.02 30.86 -14.32
N ILE A 69 -1.86 30.18 -13.53
CA ILE A 69 -1.59 28.82 -13.03
C ILE A 69 -1.74 27.82 -14.17
N LEU A 70 -0.80 26.88 -14.29
CA LEU A 70 -0.81 25.89 -15.37
C LEU A 70 -1.99 24.90 -15.23
N PRO A 71 -2.60 24.45 -16.36
CA PRO A 71 -3.74 23.52 -16.34
C PRO A 71 -3.53 22.22 -15.57
N ARG A 72 -2.30 21.69 -15.56
CA ARG A 72 -1.96 20.49 -14.80
C ARG A 72 -2.21 20.62 -13.29
N TYR A 73 -2.16 21.85 -12.75
CA TYR A 73 -2.38 22.13 -11.33
C TYR A 73 -3.84 22.43 -10.98
N ARG A 74 -4.82 22.22 -11.87
CA ARG A 74 -6.24 22.50 -11.59
C ARG A 74 -6.75 21.78 -10.33
N ARG A 75 -6.41 20.50 -10.15
CA ARG A 75 -6.82 19.71 -8.97
C ARG A 75 -6.12 20.21 -7.70
N LEU A 76 -4.81 20.47 -7.80
CA LEU A 76 -4.06 21.09 -6.73
C LEU A 76 -4.67 22.44 -6.31
N LEU A 77 -4.92 23.34 -7.25
CA LEU A 77 -5.55 24.64 -6.97
C LEU A 77 -6.88 24.49 -6.25
N THR A 78 -7.73 23.56 -6.67
CA THR A 78 -8.98 23.25 -5.95
C THR A 78 -8.71 22.87 -4.50
N ARG A 79 -7.71 22.01 -4.24
CA ARG A 79 -7.30 21.65 -2.89
C ARG A 79 -6.73 22.84 -2.12
N LEU A 80 -5.89 23.68 -2.73
CA LEU A 80 -5.32 24.88 -2.09
C LEU A 80 -6.42 25.87 -1.66
N LEU A 81 -7.46 26.04 -2.48
CA LEU A 81 -8.63 26.85 -2.13
C LEU A 81 -9.44 26.22 -0.98
N ASP A 82 -9.53 24.90 -0.92
CA ASP A 82 -10.12 24.20 0.23
C ASP A 82 -9.33 24.39 1.51
N ILE A 83 -8.00 24.40 1.45
CA ILE A 83 -7.13 24.70 2.60
C ILE A 83 -7.47 26.10 3.16
N LEU A 84 -7.63 27.10 2.30
CA LEU A 84 -8.03 28.44 2.71
C LEU A 84 -9.47 28.48 3.25
N ALA A 85 -10.35 27.58 2.78
CA ALA A 85 -11.70 27.45 3.33
C ALA A 85 -11.70 26.83 4.74
N GLU A 86 -10.84 25.84 4.98
CA GLU A 86 -10.64 25.25 6.31
C GLU A 86 -10.10 26.27 7.32
N GLU A 87 -9.30 27.24 6.88
CA GLU A 87 -8.81 28.38 7.69
C GLU A 87 -9.81 29.54 7.83
N GLY A 88 -11.01 29.40 7.25
CA GLY A 88 -12.05 30.43 7.26
C GLY A 88 -11.65 31.71 6.52
N VAL A 89 -10.63 31.67 5.65
CA VAL A 89 -10.33 32.73 4.68
C VAL A 89 -11.38 32.69 3.57
N LEU A 90 -11.70 31.48 3.11
CA LEU A 90 -12.76 31.20 2.15
C LEU A 90 -13.91 30.44 2.82
N ALA A 91 -15.03 30.30 2.11
CA ALA A 91 -16.07 29.34 2.41
C ALA A 91 -16.56 28.71 1.10
N ARG A 92 -16.87 27.42 1.09
CA ARG A 92 -17.50 26.80 -0.09
C ARG A 92 -18.88 27.41 -0.34
N SER A 93 -19.16 27.75 -1.59
CA SER A 93 -20.44 28.31 -2.01
C SER A 93 -21.40 27.22 -2.51
N ALA A 94 -22.69 27.39 -2.25
CA ALA A 94 -23.74 26.49 -2.74
C ALA A 94 -23.87 26.51 -4.28
N ALA A 95 -23.41 27.59 -4.93
CA ALA A 95 -23.40 27.72 -6.39
C ALA A 95 -22.20 27.00 -7.05
N GLY A 96 -21.38 26.29 -6.27
CA GLY A 96 -20.04 25.86 -6.67
C GLY A 96 -18.98 26.93 -6.32
N GLY A 97 -17.70 26.58 -6.35
CA GLY A 97 -16.63 27.52 -6.04
C GLY A 97 -16.56 27.95 -4.56
N TRP A 98 -16.02 29.14 -4.32
CA TRP A 98 -15.75 29.68 -2.98
C TRP A 98 -16.20 31.15 -2.85
N GLU A 99 -16.42 31.60 -1.63
CA GLU A 99 -16.67 33.00 -1.26
C GLU A 99 -15.57 33.45 -0.29
N VAL A 100 -15.00 34.63 -0.52
CA VAL A 100 -14.00 35.21 0.38
C VAL A 100 -14.70 35.71 1.65
N ARG A 101 -14.38 35.12 2.80
CA ARG A 101 -14.90 35.55 4.12
C ARG A 101 -14.09 36.71 4.67
N ARG A 102 -12.76 36.59 4.62
CA ARG A 102 -11.81 37.58 5.11
C ARG A 102 -10.54 37.54 4.28
N ALA A 103 -9.78 38.62 4.30
CA ALA A 103 -8.42 38.61 3.80
C ALA A 103 -7.52 37.74 4.72
N PRO A 104 -6.53 37.02 4.17
CA PRO A 104 -5.46 36.41 4.96
C PRO A 104 -4.74 37.46 5.82
N GLN A 105 -4.30 37.07 7.01
CA GLN A 105 -3.51 37.97 7.85
C GLN A 105 -2.07 38.00 7.34
N PRO A 106 -1.44 39.19 7.22
CA PRO A 106 -0.02 39.27 6.91
C PRO A 106 0.80 38.58 7.99
N VAL A 107 1.63 37.62 7.60
CA VAL A 107 2.53 36.89 8.51
C VAL A 107 3.94 36.89 7.94
N ASN A 108 4.94 37.00 8.82
CA ASN A 108 6.33 36.78 8.42
C ASN A 108 6.59 35.27 8.37
N LEU A 109 6.39 34.67 7.20
CA LEU A 109 6.56 33.24 6.98
C LEU A 109 7.96 32.75 7.34
N ARG A 110 8.98 33.55 7.01
CA ARG A 110 10.38 33.21 7.29
C ARG A 110 10.64 33.11 8.78
N GLU A 111 10.19 34.11 9.54
CA GLU A 111 10.33 34.12 11.00
C GLU A 111 9.56 32.97 11.67
N ARG A 112 8.34 32.67 11.18
CA ARG A 112 7.57 31.52 11.68
C ARG A 112 8.26 30.20 11.39
N TRP A 113 8.79 30.03 10.18
CA TRP A 113 9.54 28.86 9.79
C TRP A 113 10.82 28.70 10.63
N ASP A 114 11.62 29.76 10.78
CA ASP A 114 12.83 29.76 11.61
C ASP A 114 12.51 29.41 13.07
N ALA A 115 11.40 29.91 13.62
CA ALA A 115 10.93 29.59 14.97
C ALA A 115 10.54 28.11 15.14
N LEU A 116 9.85 27.51 14.16
CA LEU A 116 9.54 26.08 14.17
C LEU A 116 10.80 25.24 14.05
N LEU A 117 11.74 25.62 13.19
CA LEU A 117 13.01 24.91 13.00
C LEU A 117 13.84 24.91 14.30
N ALA A 118 13.88 26.04 15.00
CA ALA A 118 14.57 26.17 16.28
C ALA A 118 13.89 25.35 17.40
N ARG A 119 12.56 25.26 17.40
CA ARG A 119 11.79 24.53 18.41
C ARG A 119 11.77 23.02 18.19
N TYR A 120 11.79 22.58 16.93
CA TYR A 120 11.59 21.19 16.52
C TYR A 120 12.74 20.66 15.66
N PRO A 121 13.98 20.60 16.17
CA PRO A 121 15.14 20.14 15.38
C PRO A 121 15.01 18.68 14.92
N ILE A 122 14.26 17.84 15.65
CA ILE A 122 14.00 16.45 15.26
C ILE A 122 13.19 16.32 13.96
N ALA A 123 12.44 17.36 13.59
CA ALA A 123 11.63 17.43 12.37
C ALA A 123 12.27 18.30 11.27
N GLU A 124 13.59 18.57 11.36
CA GLU A 124 14.30 19.47 10.46
C GLU A 124 14.08 19.12 8.97
N GLY A 125 14.14 17.83 8.60
CA GLY A 125 13.92 17.40 7.22
C GLY A 125 12.53 17.75 6.69
N GLN A 126 11.49 17.50 7.49
CA GLN A 126 10.09 17.84 7.18
C GLN A 126 9.92 19.34 7.04
N LEU A 127 10.40 20.12 8.01
CA LEU A 127 10.28 21.58 8.00
C LEU A 127 11.05 22.22 6.85
N ARG A 128 12.27 21.75 6.54
CA ARG A 128 13.06 22.24 5.40
C ARG A 128 12.37 21.95 4.08
N LEU A 129 11.79 20.76 3.91
CA LEU A 129 11.05 20.40 2.70
C LEU A 129 9.81 21.29 2.53
N THR A 130 9.01 21.45 3.59
CA THR A 130 7.82 22.30 3.58
C THR A 130 8.17 23.75 3.29
N GLY A 131 9.23 24.28 3.91
CA GLY A 131 9.71 25.64 3.63
C GLY A 131 10.16 25.81 2.18
N ALA A 132 11.00 24.91 1.67
CA ALA A 132 11.51 24.98 0.30
C ALA A 132 10.39 24.92 -0.76
N CYS A 133 9.38 24.07 -0.54
CA CYS A 133 8.24 23.96 -1.46
C CYS A 133 7.25 25.12 -1.29
N GLY A 134 6.96 25.52 -0.06
CA GLY A 134 6.05 26.62 0.26
C GLY A 134 6.54 27.97 -0.25
N GLU A 135 7.82 28.30 -0.05
CA GLU A 135 8.44 29.54 -0.54
C GLU A 135 8.40 29.65 -2.08
N GLN A 136 8.38 28.52 -2.79
CA GLN A 136 8.39 28.45 -4.26
C GLN A 136 7.06 28.04 -4.87
N LEU A 137 5.98 27.96 -4.07
CA LEU A 137 4.70 27.44 -4.51
C LEU A 137 4.14 28.21 -5.72
N ALA A 138 4.23 29.55 -5.71
CA ALA A 138 3.83 30.39 -6.85
C ALA A 138 4.64 30.09 -8.12
N GLY A 139 5.96 29.90 -7.99
CA GLY A 139 6.85 29.55 -9.09
C GLY A 139 6.53 28.16 -9.67
N VAL A 140 6.19 27.20 -8.81
CA VAL A 140 5.76 25.86 -9.26
C VAL A 140 4.43 25.94 -10.02
N LEU A 141 3.44 26.62 -9.46
CA LEU A 141 2.10 26.73 -10.05
C LEU A 141 2.10 27.36 -11.45
N THR A 142 3.07 28.24 -11.73
CA THR A 142 3.28 28.90 -13.04
C THR A 142 4.28 28.17 -13.95
N GLY A 143 4.94 27.13 -13.45
CA GLY A 143 5.98 26.38 -14.17
C GLY A 143 7.35 27.05 -14.24
N ALA A 144 7.55 28.16 -13.53
CA ALA A 144 8.85 28.79 -13.39
C ALA A 144 9.84 27.95 -12.55
N VAL A 145 9.33 27.07 -11.69
CA VAL A 145 10.11 26.16 -10.86
C VAL A 145 9.64 24.72 -11.09
N ASP A 146 10.59 23.81 -11.29
CA ASP A 146 10.31 22.37 -11.31
C ASP A 146 10.15 21.84 -9.88
N PRO A 147 8.98 21.29 -9.50
CA PRO A 147 8.79 20.76 -8.15
C PRO A 147 9.73 19.61 -7.81
N LEU A 148 10.19 18.82 -8.79
CA LEU A 148 11.15 17.74 -8.52
C LEU A 148 12.51 18.28 -8.08
N ALA A 149 12.91 19.47 -8.55
CA ALA A 149 14.14 20.11 -8.10
C ALA A 149 14.07 20.59 -6.65
N LEU A 150 12.86 20.82 -6.11
CA LEU A 150 12.64 21.18 -4.71
C LEU A 150 12.63 19.94 -3.81
N LEU A 151 11.97 18.86 -4.27
CA LEU A 151 11.92 17.59 -3.55
C LEU A 151 13.28 16.86 -3.55
N PHE A 152 14.05 17.01 -4.64
CA PHE A 152 15.35 16.37 -4.86
C PHE A 152 16.43 17.38 -5.30
N PRO A 153 16.90 18.26 -4.39
CA PRO A 153 17.85 19.31 -4.72
C PRO A 153 19.14 18.75 -5.32
N GLY A 154 19.52 19.25 -6.51
CA GLY A 154 20.68 18.75 -7.25
C GLY A 154 20.58 17.28 -7.67
N GLY A 155 19.37 16.72 -7.74
CA GLY A 155 19.13 15.29 -7.97
C GLY A 155 19.42 14.40 -6.76
N SER A 156 19.75 14.99 -5.59
CA SER A 156 19.99 14.25 -4.36
C SER A 156 18.68 13.79 -3.73
N LEU A 157 18.63 12.53 -3.33
CA LEU A 157 17.53 11.98 -2.55
C LEU A 157 17.65 12.26 -1.05
N GLU A 158 18.73 12.91 -0.60
CA GLU A 158 19.06 13.01 0.82
C GLU A 158 17.94 13.66 1.64
N LEU A 159 17.33 14.73 1.13
CA LEU A 159 16.24 15.42 1.84
C LEU A 159 15.00 14.52 2.00
N ALA A 160 14.57 13.88 0.91
CA ALA A 160 13.45 12.93 0.94
C ALA A 160 13.76 11.69 1.78
N GLU A 161 14.98 11.16 1.69
CA GLU A 161 15.48 10.06 2.51
C GLU A 161 15.42 10.40 4.00
N ARG A 162 15.88 11.60 4.40
CA ARG A 162 15.80 12.07 5.78
C ARG A 162 14.35 12.14 6.26
N LEU A 163 13.43 12.66 5.45
CA LEU A 163 12.01 12.68 5.80
C LEU A 163 11.49 11.26 6.10
N TYR A 164 11.73 10.30 5.19
CA TYR A 164 11.23 8.93 5.30
C TYR A 164 12.02 8.04 6.29
N ARG A 165 13.14 8.52 6.84
CA ARG A 165 14.00 7.73 7.74
C ARG A 165 14.15 8.34 9.13
N GLU A 166 14.23 9.66 9.21
CA GLU A 166 14.65 10.38 10.42
C GLU A 166 13.50 11.10 11.11
N SER A 167 12.40 11.40 10.42
CA SER A 167 11.23 11.98 11.09
C SER A 167 10.67 11.01 12.16
N PRO A 168 10.17 11.53 13.29
CA PRO A 168 9.54 10.71 14.34
C PRO A 168 8.49 9.74 13.79
N LYS A 169 7.57 10.25 12.94
CA LYS A 169 6.52 9.43 12.32
C LYS A 169 7.11 8.32 11.46
N ALA A 170 8.12 8.62 10.64
CA ALA A 170 8.74 7.60 9.79
C ALA A 170 9.52 6.55 10.59
N GLN A 171 10.25 6.93 11.64
CA GLN A 171 10.96 5.98 12.50
C GLN A 171 9.99 5.03 13.21
N VAL A 172 8.89 5.56 13.76
CA VAL A 172 7.85 4.74 14.38
C VAL A 172 7.28 3.75 13.38
N PHE A 173 6.78 4.23 12.24
CA PHE A 173 6.08 3.37 11.30
C PHE A 173 7.00 2.38 10.58
N ASN A 174 8.23 2.75 10.24
CA ASN A 174 9.20 1.78 9.72
C ASN A 174 9.54 0.70 10.78
N GLY A 175 9.60 1.07 12.07
CA GLY A 175 9.71 0.10 13.16
C GLY A 175 8.50 -0.82 13.28
N LEU A 176 7.28 -0.29 13.09
CA LEU A 176 6.06 -1.10 13.08
C LEU A 176 6.00 -2.05 11.87
N VAL A 177 6.46 -1.60 10.70
CA VAL A 177 6.63 -2.46 9.52
C VAL A 177 7.63 -3.57 9.82
N GLN A 178 8.78 -3.24 10.40
CA GLN A 178 9.79 -4.21 10.80
C GLN A 178 9.19 -5.26 11.77
N GLU A 179 8.41 -4.85 12.76
CA GLU A 179 7.72 -5.75 13.69
C GLU A 179 6.70 -6.68 13.00
N ALA A 180 5.94 -6.14 12.05
CA ALA A 180 4.99 -6.90 11.26
C ALA A 180 5.68 -7.93 10.35
N VAL A 181 6.78 -7.53 9.69
CA VAL A 181 7.60 -8.43 8.86
C VAL A 181 8.24 -9.52 9.71
N ALA A 182 8.83 -9.18 10.85
CA ALA A 182 9.40 -10.17 11.77
C ALA A 182 8.35 -11.20 12.23
N GLY A 183 7.13 -10.74 12.55
CA GLY A 183 6.02 -11.62 12.87
C GLY A 183 5.58 -12.51 11.69
N ALA A 184 5.57 -11.98 10.47
CA ALA A 184 5.25 -12.73 9.26
C ALA A 184 6.31 -13.80 8.96
N VAL A 185 7.60 -13.45 9.06
CA VAL A 185 8.74 -14.36 8.88
C VAL A 185 8.72 -15.50 9.89
N ALA A 186 8.46 -15.19 11.16
CA ALA A 186 8.36 -16.21 12.22
C ALA A 186 7.18 -17.17 12.01
N GLY A 187 6.11 -16.68 11.36
CA GLY A 187 4.94 -17.47 11.01
C GLY A 187 5.02 -18.16 9.64
N HIS A 188 6.10 -17.97 8.88
CA HIS A 188 6.33 -18.61 7.58
C HIS A 188 6.98 -19.98 7.76
N ALA A 189 6.66 -20.93 6.87
CA ALA A 189 7.33 -22.22 6.86
C ALA A 189 8.84 -22.05 6.65
N SER A 190 9.64 -23.03 7.07
CA SER A 190 11.12 -23.00 6.98
C SER A 190 11.68 -23.01 5.55
N GLY A 191 10.81 -23.03 4.53
CA GLY A 191 11.20 -22.95 3.13
C GLY A 191 11.70 -21.56 2.71
N ARG A 192 11.95 -21.42 1.40
CA ARG A 192 12.34 -20.15 0.78
C ARG A 192 11.26 -19.09 1.01
N LEU A 193 11.68 -17.87 1.31
CA LEU A 193 10.85 -16.70 1.51
C LEU A 193 11.07 -15.74 0.35
N ARG A 194 10.02 -15.46 -0.42
CA ARG A 194 10.05 -14.50 -1.53
C ARG A 194 9.36 -13.21 -1.12
N VAL A 195 10.10 -12.11 -1.14
CA VAL A 195 9.62 -10.77 -0.78
C VAL A 195 9.71 -9.85 -1.99
N LEU A 196 8.67 -9.08 -2.27
CA LEU A 196 8.68 -7.99 -3.25
C LEU A 196 8.33 -6.69 -2.54
N GLU A 197 9.08 -5.63 -2.79
CA GLU A 197 8.73 -4.27 -2.40
C GLU A 197 8.41 -3.45 -3.65
N ILE A 198 7.16 -2.94 -3.72
CA ILE A 198 6.65 -2.13 -4.82
C ILE A 198 6.88 -0.66 -4.50
N GLY A 199 7.50 0.08 -5.42
CA GLY A 199 7.80 1.51 -5.25
C GLY A 199 8.66 1.78 -4.02
N ALA A 200 9.74 1.02 -3.88
CA ALA A 200 10.63 1.08 -2.73
C ALA A 200 11.38 2.43 -2.62
N GLY A 201 11.44 3.21 -3.71
CA GLY A 201 11.90 4.59 -3.75
C GLY A 201 13.26 4.80 -3.10
N THR A 202 13.29 5.59 -2.04
CA THR A 202 14.52 5.91 -1.30
C THR A 202 15.12 4.74 -0.51
N GLY A 203 14.40 3.62 -0.41
CA GLY A 203 14.76 2.45 0.39
C GLY A 203 14.73 2.72 1.90
N ALA A 204 13.90 3.65 2.37
CA ALA A 204 13.78 3.92 3.80
C ALA A 204 13.21 2.72 4.55
N THR A 205 12.08 2.17 4.09
CA THR A 205 11.48 0.96 4.66
C THR A 205 12.34 -0.27 4.43
N THR A 206 12.90 -0.43 3.23
CA THR A 206 13.87 -1.50 2.91
C THR A 206 14.97 -1.61 3.96
N ALA A 207 15.54 -0.49 4.39
CA ALA A 207 16.62 -0.47 5.38
C ALA A 207 16.22 -0.99 6.77
N SER A 208 14.94 -0.88 7.14
CA SER A 208 14.39 -1.44 8.38
C SER A 208 14.02 -2.92 8.24
N VAL A 209 13.67 -3.34 7.02
CA VAL A 209 13.18 -4.70 6.75
C VAL A 209 14.31 -5.70 6.50
N LEU A 210 15.32 -5.36 5.68
CA LEU A 210 16.39 -6.31 5.32
C LEU A 210 17.09 -6.95 6.54
N PRO A 211 17.38 -6.23 7.66
CA PRO A 211 18.03 -6.82 8.82
C PRO A 211 17.23 -7.92 9.54
N VAL A 212 15.90 -7.98 9.37
CA VAL A 212 15.05 -8.99 10.02
C VAL A 212 14.74 -10.19 9.14
N LEU A 213 15.26 -10.23 7.91
CA LEU A 213 15.06 -11.33 6.98
C LEU A 213 16.18 -12.38 7.12
N PRO A 214 15.85 -13.68 7.09
CA PRO A 214 16.84 -14.75 7.14
C PRO A 214 17.56 -14.86 5.79
N ALA A 215 18.77 -14.34 5.71
CA ALA A 215 19.53 -14.16 4.47
C ALA A 215 19.64 -15.46 3.64
N GLU A 216 19.92 -16.57 4.30
CA GLU A 216 20.13 -17.90 3.72
C GLU A 216 18.90 -18.50 3.02
N ARG A 217 17.71 -17.97 3.24
CA ARG A 217 16.46 -18.47 2.62
C ARG A 217 15.59 -17.38 2.01
N THR A 218 16.07 -16.14 1.92
CA THR A 218 15.28 -15.02 1.40
C THR A 218 15.66 -14.75 -0.05
N GLU A 219 14.66 -14.42 -0.87
CA GLU A 219 14.82 -13.70 -2.14
C GLU A 219 14.04 -12.39 -1.98
N TYR A 220 14.72 -11.24 -2.08
CA TYR A 220 14.09 -9.93 -1.95
C TYR A 220 14.16 -9.19 -3.28
N VAL A 221 13.03 -8.75 -3.80
CA VAL A 221 12.97 -7.92 -5.00
C VAL A 221 12.65 -6.50 -4.58
N PHE A 222 13.65 -5.62 -4.68
CA PHE A 222 13.48 -4.18 -4.61
C PHE A 222 12.97 -3.69 -5.96
N SER A 223 11.81 -3.04 -6.01
CA SER A 223 11.29 -2.51 -7.27
C SER A 223 10.83 -1.07 -7.20
N ASP A 224 11.02 -0.35 -8.31
CA ASP A 224 10.60 1.03 -8.48
C ASP A 224 10.41 1.36 -9.97
N LEU A 225 9.71 2.45 -10.29
CA LEU A 225 9.62 3.00 -11.66
C LEU A 225 10.91 3.70 -12.10
N SER A 226 11.68 4.25 -11.16
CA SER A 226 12.86 5.06 -11.45
C SER A 226 14.14 4.24 -11.45
N PRO A 227 14.87 4.19 -12.58
CA PRO A 227 16.21 3.60 -12.63
C PRO A 227 17.20 4.25 -11.66
N ALA A 228 17.02 5.54 -11.34
CA ALA A 228 17.87 6.25 -10.40
C ALA A 228 17.73 5.72 -8.96
N PHE A 229 16.48 5.43 -8.53
CA PHE A 229 16.23 4.78 -7.23
C PHE A 229 16.88 3.39 -7.18
N LEU A 230 16.75 2.59 -8.25
CA LEU A 230 17.38 1.26 -8.31
C LEU A 230 18.91 1.33 -8.23
N SER A 231 19.55 2.24 -8.98
CA SER A 231 21.02 2.38 -8.98
C SER A 231 21.55 2.69 -7.58
N ARG A 232 20.90 3.63 -6.89
CA ARG A 232 21.31 4.03 -5.54
C ARG A 232 21.00 2.97 -4.49
N ALA A 233 19.88 2.25 -4.64
CA ALA A 233 19.56 1.12 -3.78
C ALA A 233 20.61 0.00 -3.91
N ARG A 234 21.10 -0.29 -5.12
CA ARG A 234 22.19 -1.26 -5.36
C ARG A 234 23.46 -0.89 -4.60
N GLU A 235 23.85 0.38 -4.61
CA GLU A 235 25.01 0.86 -3.87
C GLU A 235 24.78 0.74 -2.35
N ARG A 236 23.61 1.18 -1.88
CA ARG A 236 23.29 1.25 -0.45
C ARG A 236 23.13 -0.12 0.21
N PHE A 237 22.54 -1.08 -0.49
CA PHE A 237 22.25 -2.42 0.02
C PHE A 237 23.16 -3.49 -0.58
N ALA A 238 24.34 -3.12 -1.08
CA ALA A 238 25.34 -4.03 -1.64
C ALA A 238 25.80 -5.13 -0.66
N GLY A 239 25.59 -4.95 0.65
CA GLY A 239 25.88 -5.97 1.66
C GLY A 239 24.83 -7.08 1.79
N TYR A 240 23.74 -7.03 1.02
CA TYR A 240 22.67 -8.02 1.04
C TYR A 240 22.60 -8.77 -0.31
N ASP A 241 23.32 -9.89 -0.41
CA ASP A 241 23.43 -10.69 -1.64
C ASP A 241 22.10 -11.28 -2.13
N PHE A 242 21.08 -11.32 -1.27
CA PHE A 242 19.75 -11.84 -1.58
C PHE A 242 18.79 -10.79 -2.17
N VAL A 243 19.26 -9.55 -2.42
CA VAL A 243 18.46 -8.45 -2.98
C VAL A 243 18.68 -8.35 -4.49
N ASP A 244 17.60 -8.54 -5.23
CA ASP A 244 17.51 -8.22 -6.65
C ASP A 244 16.77 -6.90 -6.86
N TYR A 245 17.10 -6.17 -7.92
CA TYR A 245 16.55 -4.83 -8.19
C TYR A 245 15.96 -4.78 -9.58
N ARG A 246 14.67 -4.48 -9.68
CA ARG A 246 13.92 -4.53 -10.95
C ARG A 246 13.02 -3.33 -11.12
N ILE A 247 12.80 -2.95 -12.39
CA ILE A 247 11.76 -1.97 -12.71
C ILE A 247 10.39 -2.67 -12.62
N LEU A 248 9.44 -2.05 -11.93
CA LEU A 248 8.05 -2.49 -11.92
C LEU A 248 7.12 -1.27 -11.97
N ASP A 249 6.29 -1.23 -13.00
CA ASP A 249 5.13 -0.36 -13.09
C ASP A 249 3.89 -1.16 -12.67
N ILE A 250 3.37 -0.88 -11.47
CA ILE A 250 2.23 -1.62 -10.92
C ILE A 250 0.91 -1.34 -11.66
N GLU A 251 0.83 -0.30 -12.48
CA GLU A 251 -0.35 -0.03 -13.32
C GLU A 251 -0.37 -0.87 -14.59
N ARG A 252 0.77 -1.46 -14.96
CA ARG A 252 0.89 -2.39 -16.08
C ARG A 252 0.84 -3.83 -15.58
N ASP A 253 0.44 -4.73 -16.45
CA ASP A 253 0.42 -6.17 -16.15
C ASP A 253 1.82 -6.61 -15.67
N PRO A 254 1.97 -7.12 -14.43
CA PRO A 254 3.25 -7.57 -13.92
C PRO A 254 3.83 -8.75 -14.71
N ALA A 255 2.98 -9.63 -15.28
CA ALA A 255 3.45 -10.77 -16.06
C ALA A 255 4.21 -10.32 -17.31
N ALA A 256 3.72 -9.28 -17.99
CA ALA A 256 4.37 -8.67 -19.15
C ALA A 256 5.68 -7.94 -18.81
N GLN A 257 5.99 -7.75 -17.52
CA GLN A 257 7.19 -7.09 -17.02
C GLN A 257 8.22 -8.09 -16.45
N GLY A 258 8.02 -9.40 -16.67
CA GLY A 258 8.93 -10.44 -16.21
C GLY A 258 8.58 -11.04 -14.85
N PHE A 259 7.36 -10.82 -14.34
CA PHE A 259 6.87 -11.40 -13.08
C PHE A 259 5.86 -12.55 -13.30
N SER A 260 5.82 -13.18 -14.49
CA SER A 260 4.79 -14.18 -14.87
C SER A 260 4.77 -15.43 -13.98
N ASP A 261 5.96 -15.97 -13.69
CA ASP A 261 6.13 -17.22 -12.94
C ASP A 261 6.53 -16.99 -11.48
N GLU A 262 6.59 -15.72 -11.07
CA GLU A 262 6.95 -15.33 -9.72
C GLU A 262 5.69 -15.14 -8.87
N ARG A 263 5.75 -15.72 -7.68
CA ARG A 263 4.75 -15.56 -6.64
C ARG A 263 5.49 -15.29 -5.35
N PHE A 264 5.10 -14.21 -4.68
CA PHE A 264 5.73 -13.71 -3.48
C PHE A 264 4.94 -14.12 -2.25
N ASP A 265 5.65 -14.53 -1.19
CA ASP A 265 5.07 -14.83 0.11
C ASP A 265 4.70 -13.54 0.86
N LEU A 266 5.44 -12.46 0.59
CA LEU A 266 5.25 -11.14 1.15
C LEU A 266 5.41 -10.07 0.06
N VAL A 267 4.42 -9.21 -0.07
CA VAL A 267 4.51 -7.97 -0.87
C VAL A 267 4.43 -6.78 0.08
N LEU A 268 5.37 -5.87 -0.02
CA LEU A 268 5.42 -4.59 0.68
C LEU A 268 5.06 -3.47 -0.30
N ALA A 269 4.22 -2.54 0.14
CA ALA A 269 3.92 -1.32 -0.60
C ALA A 269 3.75 -0.18 0.42
N VAL A 270 4.68 0.77 0.45
CA VAL A 270 4.69 1.85 1.45
C VAL A 270 4.57 3.20 0.74
N ASN A 271 3.44 3.87 0.96
CA ASN A 271 3.12 5.19 0.39
C ASN A 271 3.32 5.25 -1.13
N VAL A 272 2.74 4.29 -1.85
CA VAL A 272 2.92 4.14 -3.30
C VAL A 272 1.62 3.89 -4.05
N LEU A 273 0.68 3.10 -3.51
CA LEU A 273 -0.46 2.64 -4.30
C LEU A 273 -1.46 3.76 -4.56
N HIS A 274 -1.54 4.75 -3.66
CA HIS A 274 -2.35 5.95 -3.89
C HIS A 274 -1.92 6.75 -5.13
N ALA A 275 -0.67 6.62 -5.59
CA ALA A 275 -0.13 7.36 -6.74
C ALA A 275 -0.43 6.68 -8.09
N THR A 276 -1.45 5.82 -8.16
CA THR A 276 -1.90 5.11 -9.37
C THR A 276 -3.24 5.66 -9.88
N ALA A 277 -3.55 5.43 -11.16
CA ALA A 277 -4.79 5.92 -11.78
C ALA A 277 -6.05 5.17 -11.31
N ASP A 278 -5.97 3.85 -11.12
CA ASP A 278 -7.09 2.99 -10.76
C ASP A 278 -6.67 2.01 -9.66
N LEU A 279 -7.24 2.16 -8.46
CA LEU A 279 -6.90 1.31 -7.31
C LEU A 279 -7.42 -0.13 -7.48
N ALA A 280 -8.55 -0.33 -8.14
CA ALA A 280 -9.07 -1.68 -8.36
C ALA A 280 -8.15 -2.47 -9.31
N GLN A 281 -7.65 -1.85 -10.37
CA GLN A 281 -6.65 -2.45 -11.25
C GLN A 281 -5.33 -2.69 -10.52
N THR A 282 -4.84 -1.68 -9.81
CA THR A 282 -3.59 -1.76 -9.04
C THR A 282 -3.64 -2.93 -8.05
N LEU A 283 -4.72 -3.07 -7.27
CA LEU A 283 -4.87 -4.16 -6.31
C LEU A 283 -5.02 -5.53 -6.99
N ARG A 284 -5.60 -5.62 -8.19
CA ARG A 284 -5.59 -6.87 -8.98
C ARG A 284 -4.18 -7.27 -9.39
N HIS A 285 -3.36 -6.32 -9.81
CA HIS A 285 -1.96 -6.57 -10.16
C HIS A 285 -1.14 -6.98 -8.92
N VAL A 286 -1.29 -6.27 -7.79
CA VAL A 286 -0.67 -6.64 -6.51
C VAL A 286 -1.07 -8.05 -6.10
N ARG A 287 -2.36 -8.41 -6.21
CA ARG A 287 -2.83 -9.75 -5.87
C ARG A 287 -2.27 -10.83 -6.81
N SER A 288 -2.07 -10.54 -8.09
CA SER A 288 -1.50 -11.49 -9.05
C SER A 288 -0.06 -11.88 -8.73
N LEU A 289 0.67 -10.99 -8.05
CA LEU A 289 2.05 -11.19 -7.60
C LEU A 289 2.14 -12.06 -6.34
N LEU A 290 1.06 -12.21 -5.58
CA LEU A 290 1.07 -12.96 -4.32
C LEU A 290 0.86 -14.46 -4.54
N ALA A 291 1.64 -15.27 -3.82
CA ALA A 291 1.41 -16.70 -3.67
C ALA A 291 0.08 -16.98 -2.96
N PRO A 292 -0.50 -18.19 -3.11
CA PRO A 292 -1.59 -18.63 -2.23
C PRO A 292 -1.17 -18.58 -0.76
N GLY A 293 -1.96 -17.91 0.07
CA GLY A 293 -1.62 -17.64 1.47
C GLY A 293 -0.63 -16.49 1.69
N GLY A 294 -0.14 -15.85 0.62
CA GLY A 294 0.78 -14.71 0.65
C GLY A 294 0.17 -13.47 1.32
N LEU A 295 1.03 -12.62 1.88
CA LEU A 295 0.68 -11.43 2.64
C LEU A 295 1.04 -10.15 1.87
N LEU A 296 0.08 -9.25 1.73
CA LEU A 296 0.33 -7.84 1.45
C LEU A 296 0.45 -7.09 2.77
N LEU A 297 1.52 -6.31 2.91
CA LEU A 297 1.67 -5.27 3.92
C LEU A 297 1.72 -3.93 3.18
N LEU A 298 0.67 -3.13 3.39
CA LEU A 298 0.48 -1.84 2.77
C LEU A 298 0.56 -0.76 3.86
N VAL A 299 1.34 0.29 3.65
CA VAL A 299 1.36 1.47 4.52
C VAL A 299 0.90 2.68 3.73
N GLU A 300 -0.10 3.39 4.25
CA GLU A 300 -0.72 4.52 3.55
C GLU A 300 -1.09 5.65 4.51
N GLY A 301 -0.94 6.89 4.05
CA GLY A 301 -1.57 8.05 4.68
C GLY A 301 -3.09 7.94 4.60
N THR A 302 -3.79 8.38 5.65
CA THR A 302 -5.23 8.10 5.80
C THR A 302 -6.14 9.30 5.55
N GLY A 303 -5.59 10.45 5.16
CA GLY A 303 -6.38 11.64 4.88
C GLY A 303 -5.54 12.85 4.48
N PRO A 304 -6.20 13.99 4.19
CA PRO A 304 -5.50 15.20 3.78
C PRO A 304 -4.58 15.75 4.86
N GLU A 305 -3.39 16.17 4.44
CA GLU A 305 -2.40 16.91 5.24
C GLU A 305 -1.87 18.04 4.34
N ARG A 306 -2.06 19.29 4.76
CA ARG A 306 -1.78 20.48 3.96
C ARG A 306 -0.30 20.60 3.62
N TRP A 307 0.58 20.22 4.54
CA TRP A 307 2.02 20.24 4.29
C TRP A 307 2.43 19.21 3.21
N ILE A 308 1.72 18.08 3.12
CA ILE A 308 1.89 17.11 2.03
C ILE A 308 1.36 17.70 0.71
N ASP A 309 0.21 18.38 0.74
CA ASP A 309 -0.39 19.00 -0.45
C ASP A 309 0.54 20.04 -1.10
N ILE A 310 1.25 20.84 -0.30
CA ILE A 310 2.21 21.83 -0.82
C ILE A 310 3.61 21.26 -1.08
N THR A 311 3.83 19.96 -0.88
CA THR A 311 5.10 19.27 -1.17
C THR A 311 4.89 18.18 -2.23
N PHE A 312 4.38 17.01 -1.84
CA PHE A 312 4.12 15.89 -2.76
C PHE A 312 2.92 16.14 -3.67
N GLY A 313 1.96 16.96 -3.23
CA GLY A 313 0.86 17.45 -4.07
C GLY A 313 1.32 18.32 -5.24
N LEU A 314 2.60 18.68 -5.32
CA LEU A 314 3.17 19.33 -6.50
C LEU A 314 3.50 18.35 -7.64
N THR A 315 3.44 17.03 -7.38
CA THR A 315 3.80 15.98 -8.33
C THR A 315 2.60 15.44 -9.12
N ASP A 316 2.84 14.96 -10.34
CA ASP A 316 1.80 14.36 -11.18
C ASP A 316 1.21 13.08 -10.55
N GLY A 317 2.03 12.30 -9.84
CA GLY A 317 1.62 11.06 -9.17
C GLY A 317 0.51 11.29 -8.13
N TRP A 318 0.57 12.40 -7.38
CA TRP A 318 -0.44 12.74 -6.38
C TRP A 318 -1.84 12.96 -6.97
N TRP A 319 -1.90 13.48 -8.20
CA TRP A 319 -3.17 13.79 -8.89
C TRP A 319 -3.52 12.79 -9.98
N ARG A 320 -2.85 11.63 -10.02
CA ARG A 320 -2.98 10.64 -11.09
C ARG A 320 -4.32 9.91 -11.11
N PHE A 321 -5.02 9.83 -9.97
CA PHE A 321 -6.27 9.09 -9.83
C PHE A 321 -7.34 9.46 -10.86
N ALA A 322 -7.91 8.45 -11.51
CA ALA A 322 -8.99 8.59 -12.50
C ALA A 322 -10.28 7.87 -12.06
N ASP A 323 -10.20 7.02 -11.03
CA ASP A 323 -11.29 6.27 -10.41
C ASP A 323 -12.14 7.15 -9.47
N THR A 324 -12.75 8.22 -10.00
CA THR A 324 -13.46 9.23 -9.20
C THR A 324 -14.68 8.70 -8.42
N ALA A 325 -15.18 7.50 -8.74
CA ALA A 325 -16.17 6.80 -7.93
C ALA A 325 -15.61 6.31 -6.58
N VAL A 326 -14.30 6.03 -6.53
CA VAL A 326 -13.56 5.60 -5.33
C VAL A 326 -12.88 6.80 -4.68
N ARG A 327 -12.20 7.63 -5.48
CA ARG A 327 -11.42 8.79 -5.05
C ARG A 327 -11.99 10.06 -5.70
N PRO A 328 -13.05 10.66 -5.12
CA PRO A 328 -13.77 11.76 -5.78
C PRO A 328 -12.92 13.01 -5.98
N SER A 329 -11.99 13.28 -5.07
CA SER A 329 -11.26 14.56 -5.06
C SER A 329 -9.85 14.50 -4.46
N TYR A 330 -9.44 13.37 -3.87
CA TYR A 330 -8.16 13.25 -3.16
C TYR A 330 -7.57 11.85 -3.32
N PRO A 331 -6.23 11.68 -3.40
CA PRO A 331 -5.61 10.38 -3.68
C PRO A 331 -5.66 9.39 -2.51
N LEU A 332 -5.72 9.89 -1.27
CA LEU A 332 -5.69 9.06 -0.05
C LEU A 332 -7.09 8.62 0.37
N LEU A 333 -7.16 7.48 1.04
CA LEU A 333 -8.40 6.86 1.53
C LEU A 333 -8.31 6.56 3.02
N LEU A 334 -9.47 6.58 3.69
CA LEU A 334 -9.60 6.09 5.06
C LEU A 334 -9.32 4.57 5.12
N PRO A 335 -8.85 4.05 6.27
CA PRO A 335 -8.52 2.62 6.41
C PRO A 335 -9.70 1.69 6.12
N ALA A 336 -10.93 2.12 6.45
CA ALA A 336 -12.14 1.37 6.16
C ALA A 336 -12.34 1.16 4.64
N ARG A 337 -12.15 2.20 3.83
CA ARG A 337 -12.28 2.13 2.37
C ARG A 337 -11.18 1.26 1.75
N TRP A 338 -9.96 1.35 2.27
CA TRP A 338 -8.90 0.40 1.87
C TRP A 338 -9.27 -1.04 2.18
N SER A 339 -9.86 -1.31 3.35
CA SER A 339 -10.23 -2.67 3.75
C SER A 339 -11.29 -3.26 2.83
N GLU A 340 -12.27 -2.46 2.41
CA GLU A 340 -13.29 -2.84 1.43
C GLU A 340 -12.67 -3.14 0.06
N LEU A 341 -11.83 -2.24 -0.46
CA LEU A 341 -11.15 -2.45 -1.75
C LEU A 341 -10.25 -3.70 -1.77
N LEU A 342 -9.58 -4.00 -0.65
CA LEU A 342 -8.80 -5.22 -0.49
C LEU A 342 -9.71 -6.46 -0.51
N ALA A 343 -10.85 -6.43 0.18
CA ALA A 343 -11.81 -7.52 0.12
C ALA A 343 -12.38 -7.72 -1.31
N GLU A 344 -12.74 -6.63 -1.99
CA GLU A 344 -13.23 -6.63 -3.39
C GLU A 344 -12.17 -7.14 -4.38
N ALA A 345 -10.89 -6.85 -4.13
CA ALA A 345 -9.78 -7.39 -4.91
C ALA A 345 -9.57 -8.90 -4.67
N GLY A 346 -10.23 -9.50 -3.67
CA GLY A 346 -10.26 -10.93 -3.39
C GLY A 346 -9.22 -11.40 -2.37
N PHE A 347 -8.77 -10.50 -1.49
CA PHE A 347 -8.05 -10.91 -0.28
C PHE A 347 -9.02 -11.57 0.71
N ALA A 348 -8.59 -12.68 1.32
CA ALA A 348 -9.42 -13.52 2.18
C ALA A 348 -9.45 -13.06 3.64
N GLU A 349 -8.36 -12.44 4.11
CA GLU A 349 -8.29 -11.80 5.42
C GLU A 349 -7.76 -10.37 5.26
N VAL A 350 -8.34 -9.42 5.99
CA VAL A 350 -7.85 -8.04 6.07
C VAL A 350 -7.82 -7.61 7.54
N ALA A 351 -6.79 -6.88 7.94
CA ALA A 351 -6.70 -6.22 9.23
C ALA A 351 -5.96 -4.88 9.10
N VAL A 352 -6.25 -3.96 10.01
CA VAL A 352 -5.61 -2.64 10.10
C VAL A 352 -4.88 -2.57 11.43
N GLY A 353 -3.67 -2.03 11.42
CA GLY A 353 -2.92 -1.65 12.62
C GLY A 353 -2.24 -0.29 12.41
N PRO A 354 -1.98 0.48 13.48
CA PRO A 354 -2.51 0.30 14.85
C PRO A 354 -4.04 0.51 14.93
N ALA A 355 -4.67 0.23 16.07
CA ALA A 355 -6.13 0.29 16.23
C ALA A 355 -6.69 1.73 16.07
N GLU A 356 -5.85 2.74 16.32
CA GLU A 356 -6.11 4.17 16.22
C GLU A 356 -5.44 4.79 14.98
N ALA A 357 -5.29 4.03 13.89
CA ALA A 357 -4.55 4.47 12.69
C ALA A 357 -5.01 5.82 12.10
N GLU A 358 -6.29 6.17 12.23
CA GLU A 358 -6.81 7.48 11.78
C GLU A 358 -6.26 8.64 12.62
N GLU A 359 -6.10 8.46 13.93
CA GLU A 359 -5.51 9.47 14.83
C GLU A 359 -4.04 9.72 14.49
N HIS A 360 -3.35 8.67 14.02
CA HIS A 360 -1.96 8.73 13.57
C HIS A 360 -1.80 9.25 12.12
N ARG A 361 -2.93 9.44 11.40
CA ARG A 361 -2.99 9.83 9.99
C ARG A 361 -2.19 8.91 9.06
N GLN A 362 -1.96 7.67 9.49
CA GLN A 362 -1.21 6.67 8.74
C GLN A 362 -1.58 5.27 9.25
N ALA A 363 -1.81 4.35 8.32
CA ALA A 363 -2.26 3.00 8.62
C ALA A 363 -1.33 1.95 8.01
N ILE A 364 -1.19 0.82 8.71
CA ILE A 364 -0.64 -0.42 8.19
C ILE A 364 -1.79 -1.39 7.93
N LEU A 365 -2.06 -1.62 6.66
CA LEU A 365 -3.07 -2.54 6.13
C LEU A 365 -2.39 -3.89 5.86
N LEU A 366 -2.95 -4.95 6.42
CA LEU A 366 -2.47 -6.31 6.27
C LEU A 366 -3.55 -7.12 5.54
N ALA A 367 -3.23 -7.67 4.38
CA ALA A 367 -4.18 -8.45 3.60
C ALA A 367 -3.58 -9.78 3.15
N ARG A 368 -4.31 -10.89 3.32
CA ARG A 368 -3.83 -12.24 2.98
C ARG A 368 -4.67 -12.86 1.87
N THR A 369 -4.03 -13.48 0.90
CA THR A 369 -4.72 -14.28 -0.12
C THR A 369 -5.21 -15.60 0.48
N ALA A 370 -6.25 -16.21 -0.09
CA ALA A 370 -6.66 -17.54 0.34
C ALA A 370 -5.50 -18.53 0.18
N ALA A 371 -5.28 -19.36 1.20
CA ALA A 371 -4.41 -20.52 1.03
C ALA A 371 -5.02 -21.42 -0.04
N GLN A 372 -4.19 -22.02 -0.90
CA GLN A 372 -4.67 -23.18 -1.63
C GLN A 372 -5.05 -24.22 -0.58
N PRO A 373 -6.22 -24.89 -0.69
CA PRO A 373 -6.42 -26.11 0.06
C PRO A 373 -5.19 -26.96 -0.23
N ALA A 374 -4.50 -27.41 0.82
CA ALA A 374 -3.37 -28.31 0.65
C ALA A 374 -3.83 -29.34 -0.36
N ASN A 375 -3.10 -29.49 -1.47
CA ASN A 375 -3.38 -30.52 -2.44
C ASN A 375 -2.98 -31.83 -1.73
N THR A 376 -3.80 -32.25 -0.77
CA THR A 376 -3.82 -33.59 -0.25
C THR A 376 -4.26 -34.42 -1.43
N ARG A 377 -3.31 -34.74 -2.31
CA ARG A 377 -3.32 -36.06 -2.90
C ARG A 377 -3.57 -36.98 -1.71
N PRO A 378 -4.66 -37.77 -1.69
CA PRO A 378 -4.78 -38.81 -0.70
C PRO A 378 -3.48 -39.59 -0.77
N SER A 379 -2.69 -39.56 0.31
CA SER A 379 -1.60 -40.52 0.43
C SER A 379 -2.27 -41.88 0.32
N PRO A 380 -1.87 -42.76 -0.62
CA PRO A 380 -2.35 -44.12 -0.57
C PRO A 380 -1.73 -44.75 0.68
N LEU A 381 -2.55 -44.78 1.73
CA LEU A 381 -2.60 -45.75 2.82
C LEU A 381 -1.40 -45.84 3.76
N ALA A 382 -1.64 -45.43 5.01
CA ALA A 382 -1.09 -46.11 6.18
C ALA A 382 -2.24 -46.28 7.19
N GLY A 383 -2.94 -47.41 7.08
CA GLY A 383 -4.02 -47.83 7.97
C GLY A 383 -4.55 -49.19 7.48
N GLU A 384 -4.47 -50.20 8.34
CA GLU A 384 -4.92 -51.56 8.05
C GLU A 384 -6.40 -51.59 7.68
N GLY A 385 -6.71 -52.24 6.56
CA GLY A 385 -8.03 -52.22 5.90
C GLY A 385 -7.92 -51.59 4.51
N ALA A 386 -7.50 -52.38 3.50
CA ALA A 386 -7.37 -51.90 2.14
C ALA A 386 -8.71 -51.31 1.64
N PRO A 387 -8.76 -50.07 1.12
CA PRO A 387 -9.98 -49.43 0.66
C PRO A 387 -10.52 -50.20 -0.55
N ALA A 388 -11.79 -50.55 -0.50
CA ALA A 388 -12.49 -51.16 -1.62
C ALA A 388 -12.98 -50.07 -2.58
N TRP A 389 -12.54 -50.12 -3.84
CA TRP A 389 -13.00 -49.20 -4.88
C TRP A 389 -14.31 -49.72 -5.49
N LEU A 390 -15.37 -48.90 -5.46
CA LEU A 390 -16.55 -49.13 -6.29
C LEU A 390 -16.40 -48.33 -7.58
N ILE A 391 -16.31 -49.03 -8.72
CA ILE A 391 -16.24 -48.42 -10.05
C ILE A 391 -17.61 -48.54 -10.69
N LEU A 392 -18.16 -47.42 -11.12
CA LEU A 392 -19.35 -47.40 -11.97
C LEU A 392 -18.90 -47.61 -13.41
N GLY A 393 -19.23 -48.78 -13.96
CA GLY A 393 -18.87 -49.19 -15.29
C GLY A 393 -19.58 -48.35 -16.34
N ASP A 394 -18.89 -48.13 -17.45
CA ASP A 394 -19.41 -47.49 -18.64
C ASP A 394 -19.52 -48.52 -19.78
N VAL A 395 -20.41 -48.25 -20.73
CA VAL A 395 -20.63 -49.12 -21.89
C VAL A 395 -19.42 -49.23 -22.84
N SER A 396 -18.40 -48.37 -22.68
CA SER A 396 -17.15 -48.39 -23.46
C SER A 396 -16.02 -49.18 -22.78
N GLY A 397 -16.32 -49.84 -21.66
CA GLY A 397 -15.42 -50.75 -20.95
C GLY A 397 -14.20 -50.07 -20.29
N VAL A 398 -14.24 -48.76 -20.07
CA VAL A 398 -13.17 -48.03 -19.36
C VAL A 398 -13.14 -48.47 -17.89
N GLY A 399 -14.30 -48.63 -17.25
CA GLY A 399 -14.43 -49.10 -15.88
C GLY A 399 -13.86 -50.51 -15.68
N GLU A 400 -14.05 -51.42 -16.64
CA GLU A 400 -13.44 -52.75 -16.63
C GLU A 400 -11.92 -52.71 -16.67
N ARG A 401 -11.35 -51.90 -17.57
CA ARG A 401 -9.90 -51.75 -17.70
C ARG A 401 -9.29 -51.14 -16.44
N LEU A 402 -9.94 -50.15 -15.85
CA LEU A 402 -9.51 -49.53 -14.60
C LEU A 402 -9.59 -50.51 -13.42
N GLY A 403 -10.67 -51.28 -13.32
CA GLY A 403 -10.83 -52.31 -12.29
C GLY A 403 -9.77 -53.41 -12.40
N ALA A 404 -9.40 -53.83 -13.60
CA ALA A 404 -8.32 -54.78 -13.83
C ALA A 404 -6.96 -54.25 -13.35
N LEU A 405 -6.65 -52.98 -13.63
CA LEU A 405 -5.40 -52.33 -13.20
C LEU A 405 -5.33 -52.21 -11.66
N LEU A 406 -6.43 -51.89 -11.01
CA LEU A 406 -6.50 -51.77 -9.55
C LEU A 406 -6.38 -53.13 -8.85
N ARG A 407 -6.95 -54.19 -9.41
CA ARG A 407 -6.75 -55.55 -8.88
C ARG A 407 -5.32 -56.04 -9.09
N ALA A 408 -4.71 -55.72 -10.23
CA ALA A 408 -3.32 -56.05 -10.51
C ALA A 408 -2.33 -55.35 -9.56
N SER A 409 -2.70 -54.20 -8.99
CA SER A 409 -1.92 -53.49 -7.96
C SER A 409 -2.25 -53.91 -6.53
N GLY A 410 -2.98 -55.02 -6.35
CA GLY A 410 -3.29 -55.60 -5.05
C GLY A 410 -4.43 -54.89 -4.30
N GLN A 411 -5.21 -54.04 -4.98
CA GLN A 411 -6.33 -53.32 -4.37
C GLN A 411 -7.67 -54.04 -4.58
N ARG A 412 -8.57 -53.92 -3.60
CA ARG A 412 -9.93 -54.46 -3.69
C ARG A 412 -10.77 -53.55 -4.60
N CYS A 413 -11.45 -54.13 -5.57
CA CYS A 413 -12.31 -53.38 -6.49
C CYS A 413 -13.58 -54.16 -6.87
N LEU A 414 -14.72 -53.50 -6.74
CA LEU A 414 -16.05 -53.89 -7.20
C LEU A 414 -16.42 -53.03 -8.41
N LEU A 415 -16.91 -53.65 -9.48
CA LEU A 415 -17.33 -52.95 -10.70
C LEU A 415 -18.84 -53.14 -10.86
N ALA A 416 -19.61 -52.05 -10.81
CA ALA A 416 -21.03 -52.05 -11.14
C ALA A 416 -21.18 -51.94 -12.67
N PRO A 417 -21.89 -52.86 -13.34
CA PRO A 417 -22.12 -52.76 -14.79
C PRO A 417 -22.94 -51.52 -15.13
N ALA A 418 -22.76 -51.00 -16.35
CA ALA A 418 -23.38 -49.75 -16.81
C ALA A 418 -24.92 -49.79 -16.94
N THR A 419 -25.56 -50.92 -16.62
CA THR A 419 -26.95 -51.23 -16.99
C THR A 419 -27.82 -51.74 -15.84
N GLU A 420 -27.50 -51.48 -14.58
CA GLU A 420 -28.32 -52.01 -13.49
C GLU A 420 -29.60 -51.22 -13.20
N GLU A 421 -30.71 -51.97 -13.07
CA GLU A 421 -32.02 -51.54 -12.55
C GLU A 421 -31.94 -51.22 -11.04
N ASP A 422 -32.89 -50.41 -10.55
CA ASP A 422 -32.97 -49.62 -9.30
C ASP A 422 -32.68 -50.31 -7.92
N GLY A 423 -31.94 -51.41 -7.83
CA GLY A 423 -31.60 -52.05 -6.55
C GLY A 423 -30.23 -52.72 -6.43
N ALA A 424 -29.50 -52.95 -7.52
CA ALA A 424 -28.25 -53.72 -7.46
C ALA A 424 -27.04 -52.90 -6.94
N LEU A 425 -27.03 -51.59 -7.18
CA LEU A 425 -26.01 -50.68 -6.63
C LEU A 425 -26.02 -50.64 -5.09
N GLU A 426 -27.20 -50.69 -4.47
CA GLU A 426 -27.32 -50.71 -3.00
C GLU A 426 -26.83 -52.02 -2.38
N GLU A 427 -27.01 -53.15 -3.07
CA GLU A 427 -26.51 -54.47 -2.68
C GLU A 427 -24.96 -54.49 -2.73
N MET A 428 -24.37 -53.94 -3.80
CA MET A 428 -22.92 -53.84 -3.97
C MET A 428 -22.26 -52.90 -2.95
N ILE A 429 -22.92 -51.80 -2.58
CA ILE A 429 -22.46 -50.90 -1.51
C ILE A 429 -22.47 -51.63 -0.15
N ARG A 430 -23.51 -52.43 0.13
CA ARG A 430 -23.58 -53.26 1.34
C ARG A 430 -22.47 -54.31 1.39
N GLU A 431 -22.14 -54.91 0.25
CA GLU A 431 -21.06 -55.90 0.15
C GLU A 431 -19.67 -55.27 0.28
N ALA A 432 -19.47 -54.07 -0.27
CA ALA A 432 -18.25 -53.28 -0.08
C ALA A 432 -17.96 -52.94 1.39
N ALA A 433 -19.03 -52.74 2.18
CA ALA A 433 -18.98 -52.33 3.57
C ALA A 433 -18.84 -53.50 4.58
N ARG A 434 -18.87 -54.76 4.14
CA ARG A 434 -18.61 -55.91 5.03
C ARG A 434 -17.12 -56.03 5.32
N GLU A 435 -16.75 -55.94 6.60
CA GLU A 435 -15.43 -56.34 7.07
C GLU A 435 -15.27 -57.86 6.91
N PRO A 436 -14.06 -58.35 6.54
CA PRO A 436 -13.84 -59.77 6.42
C PRO A 436 -13.97 -60.42 7.81
N GLU A 437 -14.85 -61.41 7.96
CA GLU A 437 -14.76 -62.34 9.08
C GLU A 437 -13.39 -63.02 9.04
N GLN A 438 -12.77 -63.09 10.22
CA GLN A 438 -11.35 -63.43 10.47
C GLN A 438 -10.87 -64.73 9.83
#